data_AF-A0A1G3AKZ2-F1
#
_entry.id   AF-A0A1G3AKZ2-F1
#
_cell.length_a   1.000
_cell.length_b   1.000
_cell.length_c   1.000
_cell.angle_alpha   90.00
_cell.angle_beta   90.00
_cell.angle_gamma   90.00
#
_symmetry.space_group_name_H-M   'P 1'
#
loop_
_entity.id
_entity.type
_entity.pdbx_description
1 polymer ?
#
loop_
_entity_poly.entity_id
_entity_poly.type
_entity_poly.pdbx_seq_one_letter_code
_entity_poly.pdbx_strand_id
1 'polypeptide(L)'
;MRKRRQYRGFSLTEVLLAVGTLAVGMIFISGTFLTGIHFSTISTERTIAAVVAEEAFAKVRLYGINMTDPNFAVNQQIPFESLNLIADDEFAYPSTKTLTGKHYYWSALCRPVYSDPTNRLVQVTVFISRKVGSGIRYQGGAGRPVPVQVGLSGAVGDRVLTITGDIQFINDGYTVIENGTGNIYRVIERGADPAFPEQITLATGRLWQGGDSVWVIPPPVGGGKCPCIGIYQRLIRF
;
A
#
# COMPACT_ATOMS: atom_id res chain seq x y z
N MET A 1 -79.38 -0.24 11.90
CA MET A 1 -78.47 0.93 11.76
C MET A 1 -77.03 0.49 12.01
N ARG A 2 -76.17 0.51 10.99
CA ARG A 2 -74.77 0.07 11.08
C ARG A 2 -73.92 1.24 11.61
N LYS A 3 -73.47 1.19 12.87
CA LYS A 3 -72.60 2.24 13.45
C LYS A 3 -71.29 2.32 12.64
N ARG A 4 -71.09 3.42 11.92
CA ARG A 4 -69.78 3.76 11.32
C ARG A 4 -68.78 3.99 12.45
N ARG A 5 -67.75 3.16 12.55
CA ARG A 5 -66.58 3.41 13.40
C ARG A 5 -65.90 4.70 12.88
N GLN A 6 -65.89 5.75 13.69
CA GLN A 6 -65.02 6.90 13.47
C GLN A 6 -63.59 6.48 13.85
N TYR A 7 -62.68 6.50 12.88
CA TYR A 7 -61.26 6.31 13.13
C TYR A 7 -60.75 7.54 13.89
N ARG A 8 -60.27 7.35 15.14
CA ARG A 8 -59.53 8.38 15.86
C ARG A 8 -58.18 8.55 15.14
N GLY A 9 -57.85 9.78 14.75
CA GLY A 9 -56.54 10.11 14.19
C GLY A 9 -55.42 9.89 15.20
N PHE A 10 -54.18 9.79 14.71
CA PHE A 10 -52.98 9.61 15.53
C PHE A 10 -52.74 10.79 16.48
N SER A 11 -52.26 10.51 17.69
CA SER A 11 -51.82 11.55 18.64
C SER A 11 -50.55 12.24 18.15
N LEU A 12 -50.35 13.52 18.48
CA LEU A 12 -49.11 14.24 18.21
C LEU A 12 -47.88 13.54 18.81
N THR A 13 -48.03 12.92 19.98
CA THR A 13 -46.96 12.13 20.61
C THR A 13 -46.62 10.87 19.81
N GLU A 14 -47.62 10.21 19.21
CA GLU A 14 -47.44 9.00 18.40
C GLU A 14 -46.76 9.33 17.07
N VAL A 15 -47.13 10.45 16.45
CA VAL A 15 -46.45 10.97 15.26
C VAL A 15 -45.01 11.36 15.56
N LEU A 16 -44.75 12.08 16.67
CA LEU A 16 -43.39 12.44 17.06
C LEU A 16 -42.53 11.20 17.38
N LEU A 17 -43.11 10.19 18.02
CA LEU A 17 -42.41 8.93 18.28
C LEU A 17 -42.08 8.20 16.98
N ALA A 18 -43.02 8.13 16.03
CA ALA A 18 -42.81 7.52 14.73
C ALA A 18 -41.74 8.26 13.90
N VAL A 19 -41.76 9.59 13.91
CA VAL A 19 -40.72 10.40 13.23
C VAL A 19 -39.36 10.20 13.90
N GLY A 20 -39.31 10.11 15.23
CA GLY A 20 -38.09 9.85 16.00
C GLY A 20 -37.46 8.50 15.66
N THR A 21 -38.25 7.42 15.64
CA THR A 21 -37.74 6.09 15.28
C THR A 21 -37.31 6.02 13.81
N LEU A 22 -38.03 6.69 12.91
CA LEU A 22 -37.65 6.81 11.50
C LEU A 22 -36.32 7.55 11.34
N ALA A 23 -36.14 8.68 12.03
CA ALA A 23 -34.92 9.48 11.95
C ALA A 23 -33.70 8.69 12.45
N VAL A 24 -33.81 8.01 13.60
CA VAL A 24 -32.74 7.14 14.12
C VAL A 24 -32.44 5.99 13.17
N GLY A 25 -33.48 5.36 12.60
CA GLY A 25 -33.34 4.29 11.62
C GLY A 25 -32.58 4.73 10.36
N MET A 26 -32.90 5.91 9.80
CA MET A 26 -32.21 6.41 8.61
C MET A 26 -30.75 6.76 8.87
N ILE A 27 -30.42 7.35 10.03
CA ILE A 27 -29.03 7.63 10.40
C ILE A 27 -28.22 6.33 10.50
N PHE A 28 -28.81 5.29 11.12
CA PHE A 28 -28.16 3.98 11.24
C PHE A 28 -27.91 3.33 9.88
N ILE A 29 -28.89 3.36 8.96
CA ILE A 29 -28.73 2.84 7.60
C ILE A 29 -27.62 3.61 6.86
N SER A 30 -27.62 4.94 6.94
CA SER A 30 -26.61 5.77 6.28
C SER A 30 -25.19 5.45 6.78
N GLY A 31 -25.01 5.30 8.10
CA GLY A 31 -23.70 4.99 8.68
C GLY A 31 -23.19 3.60 8.34
N THR A 32 -24.04 2.58 8.49
CA THR A 32 -23.67 1.18 8.23
C THR A 32 -23.44 0.92 6.74
N PHE A 33 -24.24 1.52 5.85
CA PHE A 33 -24.09 1.36 4.41
C PHE A 33 -22.76 1.94 3.90
N LEU A 34 -22.41 3.17 4.29
CA LEU A 34 -21.17 3.80 3.86
C LEU A 34 -19.93 3.04 4.37
N THR A 35 -19.99 2.59 5.62
CA THR A 35 -18.95 1.76 6.24
C THR A 35 -18.81 0.42 5.50
N GLY A 36 -19.93 -0.20 5.13
CA GLY A 36 -19.97 -1.43 4.35
C GLY A 36 -19.32 -1.28 2.97
N ILE A 37 -19.60 -0.19 2.25
CA ILE A 37 -18.95 0.11 0.96
C ILE A 37 -17.43 0.27 1.14
N HIS A 38 -17.02 1.01 2.18
CA HIS A 38 -15.61 1.25 2.43
C HIS A 38 -14.83 -0.05 2.70
N PHE A 39 -15.34 -0.90 3.60
CA PHE A 39 -14.70 -2.18 3.90
C PHE A 39 -14.76 -3.16 2.72
N SER A 40 -15.87 -3.17 1.97
CA SER A 40 -15.96 -3.98 0.75
C SER A 40 -14.90 -3.56 -0.26
N THR A 41 -14.69 -2.26 -0.45
CA THR A 41 -13.64 -1.73 -1.35
C THR A 41 -12.24 -2.19 -0.92
N ILE A 42 -11.90 -2.07 0.37
CA ILE A 42 -10.61 -2.52 0.89
C ILE A 42 -10.44 -4.04 0.71
N SER A 43 -11.49 -4.81 0.97
CA SER A 43 -11.47 -6.27 0.82
C SER A 43 -11.25 -6.69 -0.63
N THR A 44 -11.97 -6.08 -1.57
CA THR A 44 -11.78 -6.30 -3.01
C THR A 44 -10.37 -5.93 -3.45
N GLU A 45 -9.85 -4.80 -2.99
CA GLU A 45 -8.48 -4.37 -3.34
C GLU A 45 -7.42 -5.32 -2.82
N ARG A 46 -7.54 -5.84 -1.60
CA ARG A 46 -6.60 -6.83 -1.06
C ARG A 46 -6.66 -8.15 -1.84
N THR A 47 -7.86 -8.56 -2.26
CA THR A 47 -8.02 -9.76 -3.08
C THR A 47 -7.38 -9.59 -4.45
N ILE A 48 -7.61 -8.45 -5.10
CA ILE A 48 -6.99 -8.13 -6.40
C ILE A 48 -5.47 -7.98 -6.26
N ALA A 49 -4.99 -7.31 -5.21
CA ALA A 49 -3.57 -7.12 -4.96
C ALA A 49 -2.83 -8.47 -4.85
N ALA A 50 -3.45 -9.47 -4.20
CA ALA A 50 -2.88 -10.81 -4.14
C ALA A 50 -2.76 -11.45 -5.55
N VAL A 51 -3.78 -11.31 -6.40
CA VAL A 51 -3.73 -11.82 -7.79
C VAL A 51 -2.67 -11.09 -8.61
N VAL A 52 -2.58 -9.76 -8.49
CA VAL A 52 -1.56 -8.96 -9.17
C VAL A 52 -0.16 -9.35 -8.69
N ALA A 53 0.01 -9.62 -7.40
CA ALA A 53 1.28 -10.08 -6.84
C ALA A 53 1.72 -11.41 -7.46
N GLU A 54 0.81 -12.39 -7.58
CA GLU A 54 1.12 -13.68 -8.22
C GLU A 54 1.57 -13.50 -9.67
N GLU A 55 0.88 -12.64 -10.43
CA GLU A 55 1.28 -12.33 -11.80
C GLU A 55 2.65 -11.64 -11.85
N ALA A 56 2.89 -10.66 -10.98
CA ALA A 56 4.18 -9.98 -10.89
C ALA A 56 5.32 -10.94 -10.55
N PHE A 57 5.13 -11.87 -9.60
CA PHE A 57 6.13 -12.90 -9.30
C PHE A 57 6.39 -13.83 -10.48
N ALA A 58 5.34 -14.21 -11.22
CA ALA A 58 5.48 -15.02 -12.43
C ALA A 58 6.28 -14.27 -13.51
N LYS A 59 6.02 -12.97 -13.71
CA LYS A 59 6.78 -12.12 -14.64
C LYS A 59 8.23 -11.98 -14.22
N VAL A 60 8.51 -11.69 -12.95
CA VAL A 60 9.88 -11.60 -12.43
C VAL A 60 10.64 -12.92 -12.67
N ARG A 61 9.97 -14.06 -12.47
CA ARG A 61 10.56 -15.38 -12.77
C ARG A 61 10.79 -15.61 -14.27
N LEU A 62 9.88 -15.14 -15.12
CA LEU A 62 9.95 -15.32 -16.57
C LEU A 62 11.04 -14.47 -17.23
N TYR A 63 11.15 -13.20 -16.85
CA TYR A 63 12.21 -12.31 -17.34
C TYR A 63 13.58 -12.66 -16.76
N GLY A 64 13.62 -13.35 -15.61
CA GLY A 64 14.87 -13.73 -14.96
C GLY A 64 15.54 -12.56 -14.26
N ILE A 65 16.59 -12.85 -13.49
CA ILE A 65 17.47 -11.85 -12.89
C ILE A 65 18.91 -12.27 -13.18
N ASN A 66 19.72 -11.33 -13.67
CA ASN A 66 21.14 -11.57 -13.85
C ASN A 66 21.85 -11.52 -12.50
N MET A 67 22.17 -12.68 -11.93
CA MET A 67 22.87 -12.78 -10.64
C MET A 67 24.33 -12.33 -10.69
N THR A 68 24.90 -12.21 -11.88
CA THR A 68 26.28 -11.77 -12.06
C THR A 68 26.42 -10.26 -12.18
N ASP A 69 25.30 -9.53 -12.09
CA ASP A 69 25.32 -8.07 -12.10
C ASP A 69 26.07 -7.55 -10.86
N PRO A 70 27.15 -6.76 -11.02
CA PRO A 70 27.92 -6.23 -9.91
C PRO A 70 27.10 -5.32 -8.99
N ASN A 71 26.00 -4.75 -9.49
CA ASN A 71 25.10 -3.93 -8.68
C ASN A 71 24.28 -4.78 -7.71
N PHE A 72 24.04 -6.07 -8.02
CA PHE A 72 23.15 -6.96 -7.28
C PHE A 72 23.77 -7.51 -5.99
N ALA A 73 23.99 -6.63 -5.02
CA ALA A 73 24.63 -6.93 -3.74
C ALA A 73 23.66 -7.46 -2.66
N VAL A 74 24.19 -8.27 -1.73
CA VAL A 74 23.43 -8.99 -0.67
C VAL A 74 22.70 -8.06 0.31
N ASN A 75 23.27 -6.88 0.57
CA ASN A 75 22.82 -5.96 1.60
C ASN A 75 22.06 -4.77 1.02
N GLN A 76 21.54 -4.91 -0.21
CA GLN A 76 20.82 -3.84 -0.87
C GLN A 76 19.65 -4.40 -1.68
N GLN A 77 18.51 -3.73 -1.56
CA GLN A 77 17.39 -3.92 -2.45
C GLN A 77 17.57 -3.08 -3.71
N ILE A 78 17.25 -3.69 -4.84
CA ILE A 78 17.38 -3.06 -6.15
C ILE A 78 16.05 -3.13 -6.88
N PRO A 79 15.58 -2.02 -7.46
CA PRO A 79 14.40 -2.03 -8.33
C PRO A 79 14.58 -2.99 -9.49
N PHE A 80 13.60 -3.85 -9.72
CA PHE A 80 13.61 -4.83 -10.79
C PHE A 80 13.77 -4.20 -12.19
N GLU A 81 13.27 -2.98 -12.36
CA GLU A 81 13.40 -2.15 -13.57
C GLU A 81 14.86 -1.77 -13.90
N SER A 82 15.71 -1.70 -12.88
CA SER A 82 17.14 -1.42 -13.08
C SER A 82 17.93 -2.68 -13.44
N LEU A 83 17.40 -3.86 -13.10
CA LEU A 83 18.00 -5.16 -13.43
C LEU A 83 17.60 -5.63 -14.83
N ASN A 84 16.40 -5.28 -15.28
CA ASN A 84 15.87 -5.69 -16.58
C ASN A 84 15.16 -4.54 -17.29
N LEU A 85 15.51 -4.34 -18.57
CA LEU A 85 14.81 -3.43 -19.47
C LEU A 85 13.48 -4.05 -19.91
N ILE A 86 12.40 -3.65 -19.24
CA ILE A 86 11.04 -4.11 -19.51
C ILE A 86 10.19 -2.89 -19.86
N ALA A 87 9.28 -3.04 -20.82
CA ALA A 87 8.35 -1.99 -21.20
C ALA A 87 7.43 -1.61 -20.02
N ASP A 88 7.13 -0.31 -19.86
CA ASP A 88 6.34 0.19 -18.73
C ASP A 88 4.95 -0.42 -18.62
N ASP A 89 4.40 -0.88 -19.74
CA ASP A 89 3.07 -1.46 -19.81
C ASP A 89 3.01 -2.89 -19.24
N GLU A 90 4.13 -3.58 -19.10
CA GLU A 90 4.25 -4.89 -18.45
C GLU A 90 4.08 -4.80 -16.92
N PHE A 91 4.32 -3.62 -16.35
CA PHE A 91 4.14 -3.35 -14.92
C PHE A 91 2.69 -3.06 -14.54
N ALA A 92 1.76 -3.22 -15.48
CA ALA A 92 0.36 -2.88 -15.30
C ALA A 92 -0.54 -4.10 -15.36
N TYR A 93 -1.58 -4.10 -14.53
CA TYR A 93 -2.57 -5.15 -14.42
C TYR A 93 -3.99 -4.62 -14.75
N PRO A 94 -4.80 -5.40 -15.48
CA PRO A 94 -4.51 -6.74 -16.03
C PRO A 94 -3.54 -6.70 -17.22
N SER A 95 -2.78 -7.78 -17.42
CA SER A 95 -1.90 -7.99 -18.58
C SER A 95 -2.68 -8.20 -19.87
N THR A 96 -3.31 -7.13 -20.33
CA THR A 96 -4.05 -7.05 -21.59
C THR A 96 -3.35 -6.09 -22.53
N LYS A 97 -3.53 -6.29 -23.84
CA LYS A 97 -2.95 -5.42 -24.87
C LYS A 97 -3.51 -4.00 -24.84
N THR A 98 -4.67 -3.79 -24.21
CA THR A 98 -5.38 -2.51 -24.15
C THR A 98 -5.02 -1.71 -22.91
N LEU A 99 -4.46 -0.51 -23.08
CA LEU A 99 -4.09 0.38 -21.97
C LEU A 99 -5.29 0.91 -21.16
N THR A 100 -6.47 0.93 -21.77
CA THR A 100 -7.71 1.46 -21.16
C THR A 100 -8.26 0.56 -20.05
N GLY A 101 -7.98 -0.75 -20.09
CA GLY A 101 -8.43 -1.71 -19.08
C GLY A 101 -7.49 -1.89 -17.88
N LYS A 102 -6.33 -1.20 -17.88
CA LYS A 102 -5.34 -1.31 -16.81
C LYS A 102 -5.72 -0.43 -15.63
N HIS A 103 -5.86 -1.03 -14.45
CA HIS A 103 -6.35 -0.39 -13.22
C HIS A 103 -5.35 -0.42 -12.06
N TYR A 104 -4.35 -1.30 -12.15
CA TYR A 104 -3.33 -1.46 -11.11
C TYR A 104 -1.95 -1.47 -11.74
N TYR A 105 -0.96 -1.08 -10.95
CA TYR A 105 0.45 -1.18 -11.29
C TYR A 105 1.16 -1.98 -10.21
N TRP A 106 2.27 -2.60 -10.59
CA TRP A 106 3.17 -3.22 -9.67
C TRP A 106 4.60 -2.75 -9.90
N SER A 107 5.39 -2.80 -8.85
CA SER A 107 6.84 -2.57 -8.89
C SER A 107 7.49 -3.58 -7.96
N ALA A 108 8.71 -4.01 -8.28
CA ALA A 108 9.39 -5.03 -7.48
C ALA A 108 10.76 -4.54 -7.03
N LEU A 109 11.12 -4.90 -5.80
CA LEU A 109 12.47 -4.83 -5.28
C LEU A 109 13.02 -6.25 -5.19
N CYS A 110 14.24 -6.43 -5.64
CA CYS A 110 14.94 -7.70 -5.62
C CYS A 110 16.15 -7.58 -4.70
N ARG A 111 16.38 -8.60 -3.89
CA ARG A 111 17.55 -8.73 -3.03
C ARG A 111 18.01 -10.18 -3.03
N PRO A 112 19.29 -10.48 -3.25
CA PRO A 112 19.76 -11.84 -3.13
C PRO A 112 19.88 -12.22 -1.65
N VAL A 113 19.49 -13.45 -1.32
CA VAL A 113 19.54 -13.98 0.05
C VAL A 113 20.74 -14.91 0.15
N TYR A 114 21.94 -14.34 0.27
CA TYR A 114 23.17 -15.15 0.32
C TYR A 114 23.44 -15.64 1.74
N SER A 115 23.49 -16.97 1.88
CA SER A 115 24.40 -17.65 2.80
C SER A 115 25.52 -18.40 2.06
N ASP A 116 25.45 -18.55 0.72
CA ASP A 116 26.41 -19.30 -0.12
C ASP A 116 26.35 -18.81 -1.59
N PRO A 117 27.47 -18.59 -2.31
CA PRO A 117 27.52 -18.16 -3.71
C PRO A 117 26.83 -19.10 -4.72
N THR A 118 26.55 -20.35 -4.36
CA THR A 118 25.76 -21.29 -5.18
C THR A 118 24.25 -21.15 -4.99
N ASN A 119 23.82 -20.40 -3.97
CA ASN A 119 22.43 -20.21 -3.63
C ASN A 119 21.78 -19.16 -4.54
N ARG A 120 20.93 -19.63 -5.45
CA ARG A 120 20.17 -18.83 -6.40
C ARG A 120 18.84 -18.30 -5.84
N LEU A 121 18.77 -18.12 -4.53
CA LEU A 121 17.58 -17.60 -3.85
C LEU A 121 17.60 -16.08 -3.84
N VAL A 122 16.53 -15.51 -4.40
CA VAL A 122 16.30 -14.07 -4.42
C VAL A 122 15.00 -13.77 -3.69
N GLN A 123 15.07 -12.87 -2.73
CA GLN A 123 13.91 -12.26 -2.12
C GLN A 123 13.37 -11.19 -3.06
N VAL A 124 12.14 -11.40 -3.51
CA VAL A 124 11.41 -10.45 -4.34
C VAL A 124 10.29 -9.87 -3.50
N THR A 125 10.26 -8.55 -3.40
CA THR A 125 9.19 -7.81 -2.74
C THR A 125 8.44 -7.00 -3.78
N VAL A 126 7.18 -7.36 -4.01
CA VAL A 126 6.29 -6.70 -4.96
C VAL A 126 5.39 -5.73 -4.21
N PHE A 127 5.34 -4.50 -4.69
CA PHE A 127 4.38 -3.52 -4.29
C PHE A 127 3.28 -3.46 -5.34
N ILE A 128 2.02 -3.48 -4.91
CA ILE A 128 0.87 -3.26 -5.77
C ILE A 128 0.26 -1.94 -5.43
N SER A 129 -0.03 -1.17 -6.47
CA SER A 129 -0.59 0.14 -6.35
C SER A 129 -1.74 0.37 -7.32
N ARG A 130 -2.68 1.22 -6.92
CA ARG A 130 -3.80 1.62 -7.77
C ARG A 130 -3.33 2.59 -8.85
N LYS A 131 -3.90 2.49 -10.05
CA LYS A 131 -3.74 3.53 -11.07
C LYS A 131 -4.32 4.85 -10.57
N VAL A 132 -3.53 5.91 -10.67
CA VAL A 132 -3.97 7.28 -10.41
C VAL A 132 -4.54 7.93 -11.66
N GLY A 133 -5.26 9.03 -11.48
CA GLY A 133 -5.93 9.76 -12.56
C GLY A 133 -4.98 10.17 -13.69
N SER A 134 -5.54 10.35 -14.89
CA SER A 134 -4.80 10.81 -16.06
C SER A 134 -4.14 12.16 -15.81
N GLY A 135 -2.85 12.28 -16.11
CA GLY A 135 -2.07 13.52 -15.94
C GLY A 135 -1.35 13.63 -14.60
N ILE A 136 -1.58 12.71 -13.67
CA ILE A 136 -0.85 12.64 -12.41
C ILE A 136 0.48 11.90 -12.65
N ARG A 137 1.57 12.45 -12.11
CA ARG A 137 2.92 11.87 -12.21
C ARG A 137 3.48 11.55 -10.84
N TYR A 138 4.35 10.55 -10.79
CA TYR A 138 5.15 10.24 -9.62
C TYR A 138 6.50 10.93 -9.69
N GLN A 139 7.24 10.86 -8.60
CA GLN A 139 8.60 11.39 -8.53
C GLN A 139 9.45 10.80 -9.67
N GLY A 140 10.28 11.64 -10.29
CA GLY A 140 11.01 11.28 -11.52
C GLY A 140 10.18 11.34 -12.81
N GLY A 141 8.92 11.78 -12.75
CA GLY A 141 8.05 11.94 -13.92
C GLY A 141 7.37 10.65 -14.38
N ALA A 142 7.52 9.56 -13.63
CA ALA A 142 6.93 8.27 -13.97
C ALA A 142 5.39 8.33 -13.98
N GLY A 143 4.77 7.70 -14.97
CA GLY A 143 3.31 7.56 -15.05
C GLY A 143 2.73 6.52 -14.08
N ARG A 144 3.58 5.88 -13.27
CA ARG A 144 3.22 4.83 -12.32
C ARG A 144 3.99 4.97 -11.01
N PRO A 145 3.49 4.37 -9.91
CA PRO A 145 4.16 4.34 -8.63
C PRO A 145 5.47 3.57 -8.73
N VAL A 146 6.57 4.23 -8.33
CA VAL A 146 7.92 3.65 -8.29
C VAL A 146 8.42 3.73 -6.85
N PRO A 147 9.05 2.67 -6.33
CA PRO A 147 9.62 2.70 -4.98
C PRO A 147 10.78 3.69 -4.93
N VAL A 148 10.77 4.55 -3.91
CA VAL A 148 11.79 5.56 -3.66
C VAL A 148 12.50 5.23 -2.35
N GLN A 149 13.82 5.36 -2.36
CA GLN A 149 14.65 5.17 -1.18
C GLN A 149 14.67 6.46 -0.34
N VAL A 150 14.43 6.33 0.96
CA VAL A 150 14.40 7.43 1.92
C VAL A 150 15.36 7.12 3.06
N GLY A 151 16.22 8.08 3.40
CA GLY A 151 17.16 7.96 4.51
C GLY A 151 16.45 7.96 5.86
N LEU A 152 16.87 7.06 6.75
CA LEU A 152 16.43 6.99 8.14
C LEU A 152 17.63 6.96 9.07
N SER A 153 17.43 7.44 10.30
CA SER A 153 18.37 7.34 11.41
C SER A 153 17.66 6.76 12.63
N GLY A 154 18.22 5.70 13.20
CA GLY A 154 17.77 5.10 14.46
C GLY A 154 18.64 3.90 14.84
N ALA A 155 18.70 3.62 16.13
CA ALA A 155 19.48 2.51 16.68
C ALA A 155 18.75 1.18 16.52
N VAL A 156 19.51 0.09 16.48
CA VAL A 156 18.94 -1.26 16.50
C VAL A 156 18.13 -1.43 17.79
N GLY A 157 16.90 -1.92 17.67
CA GLY A 157 15.96 -2.03 18.79
C GLY A 157 15.00 -0.86 18.92
N ASP A 158 15.22 0.25 18.21
CA ASP A 158 14.35 1.41 18.27
C ASP A 158 12.98 1.14 17.64
N ARG A 159 12.01 1.89 18.16
CA ARG A 159 10.65 1.99 17.58
C ARG A 159 10.37 3.35 16.99
N VAL A 160 11.12 4.36 17.39
CA VAL A 160 11.02 5.72 16.88
C VAL A 160 12.26 5.96 16.03
N LEU A 161 12.04 6.23 14.75
CA LEU A 161 13.12 6.52 13.80
C LEU A 161 12.99 7.95 13.32
N THR A 162 14.11 8.59 13.02
CA THR A 162 14.16 9.95 12.49
C THR A 162 14.35 9.89 10.98
N ILE A 163 13.50 10.54 10.21
CA ILE A 163 13.67 10.65 8.76
C ILE A 163 14.77 11.66 8.47
N THR A 164 15.82 11.23 7.76
CA THR A 164 16.95 12.10 7.39
C THR A 164 16.89 12.58 5.93
N GLY A 165 16.10 11.90 5.09
CA GLY A 165 15.90 12.26 3.68
C GLY A 165 14.60 13.02 3.42
N ASP A 166 13.95 12.72 2.29
CA ASP A 166 12.71 13.36 1.85
C ASP A 166 11.52 13.03 2.77
N ILE A 167 11.35 13.85 3.82
CA ILE A 167 10.35 13.71 4.88
C ILE A 167 8.91 13.68 4.33
N GLN A 168 8.67 14.15 3.11
CA GLN A 168 7.34 14.17 2.49
C GLN A 168 6.87 12.79 2.01
N PHE A 169 7.77 11.81 1.88
CA PHE A 169 7.45 10.50 1.30
C PHE A 169 6.91 9.47 2.30
N ILE A 170 7.06 9.74 3.60
CA ILE A 170 6.59 8.86 4.66
C ILE A 170 5.54 9.60 5.49
N ASN A 171 4.37 8.99 5.64
CA ASN A 171 3.26 9.47 6.46
C ASN A 171 2.64 8.30 7.25
N ASP A 172 1.66 8.63 8.08
CA ASP A 172 0.93 7.66 8.91
C ASP A 172 0.31 6.53 8.10
N GLY A 173 0.42 5.32 8.63
CA GLY A 173 -0.13 4.12 8.00
C GLY A 173 0.66 3.60 6.81
N TYR A 174 1.78 4.23 6.42
CA TYR A 174 2.62 3.75 5.33
C TYR A 174 3.33 2.45 5.71
N THR A 175 3.62 1.65 4.68
CA THR A 175 4.46 0.47 4.83
C THR A 175 5.81 0.76 4.18
N VAL A 176 6.88 0.54 4.92
CA VAL A 176 8.26 0.81 4.51
C VAL A 176 9.06 -0.48 4.55
N ILE A 177 10.06 -0.58 3.68
CA ILE A 177 10.89 -1.78 3.58
C ILE A 177 12.34 -1.40 3.82
N GLU A 178 12.97 -1.95 4.85
CA GLU A 178 14.38 -1.70 5.16
C GLU A 178 15.28 -2.21 4.05
N ASN A 179 16.15 -1.36 3.52
CA ASN A 179 16.98 -1.65 2.36
C ASN A 179 17.84 -2.91 2.53
N GLY A 180 18.49 -3.08 3.70
CA GLY A 180 19.47 -4.13 3.95
C GLY A 180 18.86 -5.52 4.13
N THR A 181 17.92 -5.65 5.07
CA THR A 181 17.30 -6.95 5.38
C THR A 181 16.08 -7.27 4.51
N GLY A 182 15.46 -6.27 3.90
CA GLY A 182 14.15 -6.41 3.28
C GLY A 182 13.01 -6.64 4.28
N ASN A 183 13.20 -6.28 5.54
CA ASN A 183 12.15 -6.31 6.54
C ASN A 183 11.07 -5.29 6.23
N ILE A 184 9.82 -5.73 6.29
CA ILE A 184 8.64 -4.89 6.14
C ILE A 184 8.25 -4.34 7.51
N TYR A 185 8.09 -3.02 7.57
CA TYR A 185 7.64 -2.27 8.74
C TYR A 185 6.42 -1.42 8.40
N ARG A 186 5.54 -1.24 9.37
CA ARG A 186 4.39 -0.35 9.26
C ARG A 186 4.60 0.87 10.16
N VAL A 187 4.45 2.05 9.59
CA VAL A 187 4.44 3.32 10.31
C VAL A 187 3.06 3.50 10.93
N ILE A 188 3.01 3.62 12.26
CA ILE A 188 1.75 3.90 12.98
C ILE A 188 1.46 5.39 12.90
N GLU A 189 2.45 6.19 13.24
CA GLU A 189 2.29 7.63 13.47
C GLU A 189 3.59 8.34 13.15
N ARG A 190 3.48 9.54 12.62
CA ARG A 190 4.57 10.46 12.35
C ARG A 190 4.37 11.73 13.15
N GLY A 191 5.45 12.25 13.73
CA GLY A 191 5.44 13.49 14.49
C GLY A 191 4.58 13.41 15.73
N ALA A 192 4.59 12.25 16.42
CA ALA A 192 3.91 12.06 17.69
C ALA A 192 4.31 13.14 18.72
N ASP A 193 5.56 13.60 18.64
CA ASP A 193 6.02 14.84 19.26
C ASP A 193 6.01 15.97 18.22
N PRO A 194 5.21 17.04 18.40
CA PRO A 194 5.20 18.21 17.53
C PRO A 194 6.56 18.91 17.42
N ALA A 195 7.47 18.71 18.39
CA ALA A 195 8.83 19.24 18.33
C ALA A 195 9.72 18.49 17.32
N PHE A 196 9.34 17.27 16.93
CA PHE A 196 10.11 16.41 16.03
C PHE A 196 9.22 15.80 14.92
N PRO A 197 8.70 16.60 13.99
CA PRO A 197 7.79 16.16 12.92
C PRO A 197 8.39 15.13 11.94
N GLU A 198 9.71 14.97 11.95
CA GLU A 198 10.47 14.00 11.18
C GLU A 198 10.52 12.60 11.83
N GLN A 199 10.06 12.46 13.07
CA GLN A 199 10.06 11.16 13.75
C GLN A 199 8.88 10.31 13.29
N ILE A 200 9.14 9.02 13.07
CA ILE A 200 8.15 8.01 12.77
C ILE A 200 8.16 6.91 13.81
N THR A 201 6.98 6.50 14.25
CA THR A 201 6.78 5.41 15.19
C THR A 201 6.39 4.15 14.43
N LEU A 202 7.19 3.10 14.58
CA LEU A 202 6.95 1.79 13.99
C LEU A 202 5.96 0.97 14.81
N ALA A 203 5.29 0.04 14.13
CA ALA A 203 4.37 -0.89 14.77
C ALA A 203 5.05 -1.78 15.82
N THR A 204 4.36 -2.01 16.93
CA THR A 204 4.86 -2.72 18.13
C THR A 204 5.33 -4.16 17.88
N GLY A 205 4.93 -4.76 16.77
CA GLY A 205 5.26 -6.16 16.43
C GLY A 205 6.68 -6.39 15.91
N ARG A 206 7.45 -5.35 15.56
CA ARG A 206 8.81 -5.52 15.02
C ARG A 206 9.71 -4.35 15.39
N LEU A 207 10.86 -4.65 16.00
CA LEU A 207 11.87 -3.65 16.31
C LEU A 207 12.75 -3.36 15.08
N TRP A 208 13.29 -2.15 15.02
CA TRP A 208 14.24 -1.78 13.98
C TRP A 208 15.49 -2.66 14.05
N GLN A 209 15.91 -3.23 12.92
CA GLN A 209 17.08 -4.11 12.87
C GLN A 209 18.37 -3.38 12.43
N GLY A 210 18.31 -2.06 12.28
CA GLY A 210 19.41 -1.26 11.75
C GLY A 210 19.26 -1.03 10.24
N GLY A 211 20.08 -0.13 9.72
CA GLY A 211 20.04 0.32 8.33
C GLY A 211 19.83 1.82 8.22
N ASP A 212 20.30 2.37 7.10
CA ASP A 212 20.34 3.83 6.91
C ASP A 212 19.24 4.31 5.96
N SER A 213 18.44 3.39 5.42
CA SER A 213 17.40 3.72 4.44
C SER A 213 16.29 2.68 4.35
N VAL A 214 15.12 3.16 3.93
CA VAL A 214 13.95 2.34 3.60
C VAL A 214 13.43 2.67 2.22
N TRP A 215 12.74 1.71 1.63
CA TRP A 215 11.97 1.88 0.42
C TRP A 215 10.51 2.14 0.75
N VAL A 216 9.93 3.11 0.06
CA VAL A 216 8.53 3.50 0.21
C VAL A 216 7.94 3.83 -1.16
N ILE A 217 6.64 3.62 -1.34
CA ILE A 217 5.93 4.18 -2.49
C ILE A 217 5.36 5.53 -2.08
N PRO A 218 5.89 6.65 -2.61
CA PRO A 218 5.38 7.97 -2.29
C PRO A 218 4.01 8.20 -2.96
N PRO A 219 3.22 9.16 -2.43
CA PRO A 219 2.05 9.66 -3.13
C PRO A 219 2.47 10.36 -4.44
N PRO A 220 1.54 10.55 -5.38
CA PRO A 220 1.82 11.30 -6.59
C PRO A 220 2.18 12.77 -6.34
N VAL A 221 2.89 13.37 -7.30
CA VAL A 221 3.22 14.80 -7.32
C VAL A 221 1.91 15.59 -7.47
N GLY A 222 1.65 16.48 -6.52
CA GLY A 222 0.37 17.20 -6.40
C GLY A 222 -0.55 16.68 -5.28
N GLY A 223 -0.13 15.65 -4.55
CA GLY A 223 -0.85 15.11 -3.41
C GLY A 223 -1.90 14.06 -3.78
N GLY A 224 -2.40 13.36 -2.78
CA GLY A 224 -3.39 12.29 -2.97
C GLY A 224 -3.26 11.18 -1.93
N LYS A 225 -4.19 10.22 -2.00
CA LYS A 225 -4.13 9.01 -1.17
C LYS A 225 -2.91 8.17 -1.54
N CYS A 226 -2.36 7.44 -0.55
CA CYS A 226 -1.32 6.45 -0.79
C CYS A 226 -1.82 5.44 -1.84
N PRO A 227 -1.14 5.30 -2.99
CA PRO A 227 -1.60 4.43 -4.06
C PRO A 227 -1.34 2.95 -3.73
N CYS A 228 -0.42 2.66 -2.81
CA CYS A 228 -0.03 1.30 -2.44
C CYS A 228 -1.18 0.60 -1.69
N ILE A 229 -1.68 -0.48 -2.29
CA ILE A 229 -2.78 -1.30 -1.75
C ILE A 229 -2.28 -2.55 -1.03
N GLY A 230 -1.07 -3.01 -1.35
CA GLY A 230 -0.49 -4.21 -0.75
C GLY A 230 0.97 -4.39 -1.10
N ILE A 231 1.69 -5.07 -0.20
CA ILE A 231 3.08 -5.46 -0.36
C ILE A 231 3.17 -6.94 -0.08
N TYR A 232 3.77 -7.68 -1.01
CA TYR A 232 3.91 -9.13 -0.93
C TYR A 232 5.36 -9.48 -1.15
N GLN A 233 5.85 -10.45 -0.40
CA GLN A 233 7.23 -10.88 -0.46
C GLN A 233 7.29 -12.39 -0.67
N ARG A 234 8.18 -12.83 -1.56
CA ARG A 234 8.41 -14.24 -1.86
C ARG A 234 9.89 -14.50 -2.11
N LEU A 235 10.35 -15.68 -1.70
CA LEU A 235 11.65 -16.20 -2.11
C LEU A 235 11.49 -16.95 -3.42
N ILE A 236 12.21 -16.53 -4.45
CA ILE A 236 12.22 -17.15 -5.77
C ILE A 236 13.58 -17.76 -6.02
N ARG A 237 13.59 -19.00 -6.51
CA ARG A 237 14.80 -19.67 -7.00
C ARG A 237 14.88 -19.51 -8.52
N PHE A 238 16.02 -19.04 -8.99
CA PHE A 238 16.37 -18.93 -10.41
C PHE A 238 17.46 -19.95 -10.80
#